data_AF-A0A7Y1TKX5-F1
#
_entry.id   AF-A0A7Y1TKX5-F1
#
_cell.length_a   1.000
_cell.length_b   1.000
_cell.length_c   1.000
_cell.angle_alpha   90.00
_cell.angle_beta   90.00
_cell.angle_gamma   90.00
#
_symmetry.space_group_name_H-M   'P 1'
#
loop_
_entity.id
_entity.type
_entity.pdbx_description
1 polymer ?
#
loop_
_entity_poly.entity_id
_entity_poly.type
_entity_poly.pdbx_seq_one_letter_code
_entity_poly.pdbx_strand_id
1 'polypeptide(L)'
;PGESSWDVYFYTDTNNWGTPQEWDESKVAAMYTAEVMTMEMPVESFTITIDDLHNNGATLGMLWENTYVGVPFTVPSKEMTMKSIESVMAGPSGNDYFAAASYYYQEGGDLEQAKKWIDKAVSMNSEAFWMMRLQSLIYAKMGDKKGAIEAAKKSLAVAKAANNADYVKLNEDSLKEWGAM
;
A
#
# COMPACT_ATOMS: atom_id res chain seq x y z
N PRO A 1 -0.41 40.23 -4.45
CA PRO A 1 -0.70 40.09 -3.01
C PRO A 1 -1.56 41.27 -2.57
N GLY A 2 -2.62 41.05 -1.80
CA GLY A 2 -3.45 42.11 -1.24
C GLY A 2 -2.89 42.63 0.09
N GLU A 3 -3.33 43.82 0.51
CA GLU A 3 -2.93 44.41 1.80
C GLU A 3 -3.50 43.63 2.99
N SER A 4 -4.72 43.09 2.86
CA SER A 4 -5.43 42.36 3.92
C SER A 4 -5.36 40.84 3.80
N SER A 5 -5.17 40.32 2.58
CA SER A 5 -5.23 38.88 2.31
C SER A 5 -4.45 38.50 1.06
N TRP A 6 -3.91 37.29 1.07
CA TRP A 6 -3.19 36.70 -0.05
C TRP A 6 -3.90 35.42 -0.51
N ASP A 7 -4.11 35.32 -1.81
CA ASP A 7 -4.52 34.05 -2.43
C ASP A 7 -3.28 33.21 -2.70
N VAL A 8 -3.20 32.07 -2.03
CA VAL A 8 -2.09 31.13 -2.13
C VAL A 8 -2.54 29.94 -2.96
N TYR A 9 -1.82 29.70 -4.06
CA TYR A 9 -2.13 28.63 -5.00
C TYR A 9 -1.07 27.52 -4.92
N PHE A 10 -1.53 26.29 -4.74
CA PHE A 10 -0.69 25.10 -4.88
C PHE A 10 -0.85 24.54 -6.28
N TYR A 11 0.21 24.59 -7.07
CA TYR A 11 0.23 24.16 -8.46
C TYR A 11 0.79 22.75 -8.59
N THR A 12 0.18 21.92 -9.43
CA THR A 12 0.62 20.53 -9.64
C THR A 12 1.90 20.41 -10.45
N ASP A 13 2.24 21.42 -11.24
CA ASP A 13 3.41 21.42 -12.12
C ASP A 13 4.61 22.09 -11.45
N THR A 14 5.62 21.28 -11.13
CA THR A 14 6.83 21.68 -10.41
C THR A 14 7.99 22.09 -11.32
N ASN A 15 7.83 22.04 -12.65
CA ASN A 15 8.91 22.37 -13.58
C ASN A 15 9.04 23.89 -13.84
N ASN A 16 8.22 24.70 -13.17
CA ASN A 16 8.20 26.15 -13.31
C ASN A 16 9.12 26.80 -12.25
N TRP A 17 9.94 27.77 -12.65
CA TRP A 17 10.85 28.52 -11.75
C TRP A 17 10.14 29.65 -10.95
N GLY A 18 8.82 29.54 -10.78
CA GLY A 18 7.96 30.56 -10.19
C GLY A 18 6.55 30.49 -10.78
N THR A 19 5.86 31.63 -10.88
CA THR A 19 4.57 31.72 -11.58
C THR A 19 4.76 31.34 -13.06
N PRO A 20 4.02 30.34 -13.58
CA PRO A 20 4.09 29.95 -14.98
C PRO A 20 3.78 31.12 -15.92
N GLN A 21 4.42 31.15 -17.09
CA GLN A 21 4.14 32.17 -18.11
C GLN A 21 2.72 32.01 -18.69
N GLU A 22 2.29 30.77 -18.89
CA GLU A 22 0.90 30.42 -19.22
C GLU A 22 0.24 29.84 -17.98
N TRP A 23 -0.78 30.53 -17.48
CA TRP A 23 -1.57 30.06 -16.34
C TRP A 23 -2.62 29.07 -16.80
N ASP A 24 -2.58 27.86 -16.24
CA ASP A 24 -3.55 26.80 -16.50
C ASP A 24 -4.30 26.48 -15.20
N GLU A 25 -5.55 26.94 -15.12
CA GLU A 25 -6.40 26.74 -13.95
C GLU A 25 -6.61 25.25 -13.62
N SER A 26 -6.54 24.36 -14.62
CA SER A 26 -6.69 22.92 -14.39
C SER A 26 -5.55 22.31 -13.56
N LYS A 27 -4.42 23.01 -13.45
CA LYS A 27 -3.25 22.60 -12.67
C LYS A 27 -3.24 23.14 -11.24
N VAL A 28 -4.22 23.96 -10.85
CA VAL A 28 -4.39 24.40 -9.46
C VAL A 28 -4.89 23.22 -8.63
N ALA A 29 -4.02 22.67 -7.77
CA ALA A 29 -4.36 21.57 -6.86
C ALA A 29 -5.19 22.04 -5.67
N ALA A 30 -4.88 23.23 -5.16
CA ALA A 30 -5.58 23.87 -4.06
C ALA A 30 -5.38 25.37 -4.10
N MET A 31 -6.34 26.10 -3.55
CA MET A 31 -6.27 27.54 -3.33
C MET A 31 -6.72 27.84 -1.90
N TYR A 32 -6.00 28.73 -1.23
CA TYR A 32 -6.36 29.21 0.10
C TYR A 32 -6.16 30.72 0.19
N THR A 33 -7.19 31.43 0.63
CA THR A 33 -7.10 32.86 0.93
C THR A 33 -6.69 33.02 2.38
N ALA A 34 -5.44 33.41 2.61
CA ALA A 34 -4.87 33.62 3.93
C ALA A 34 -4.91 35.11 4.32
N GLU A 35 -5.23 35.39 5.57
CA GLU A 35 -5.19 36.75 6.13
C GLU A 35 -3.74 37.18 6.36
N VAL A 36 -3.49 38.47 6.12
CA VAL A 36 -2.21 39.11 6.40
C VAL A 36 -2.19 39.56 7.86
N MET A 37 -1.19 39.08 8.61
CA MET A 37 -0.92 39.50 9.98
C MET A 37 0.30 40.41 10.05
N THR A 38 0.21 41.50 10.80
CA THR A 38 1.34 42.40 11.03
C THR A 38 2.19 41.90 12.19
N MET A 39 3.51 41.80 11.97
CA MET A 39 4.49 41.44 12.98
C MET A 39 5.21 42.67 13.55
N GLU A 40 5.59 42.61 14.83
CA GLU A 40 6.31 43.70 15.50
C GLU A 40 7.78 43.78 15.07
N MET A 41 8.40 42.64 14.77
CA MET A 41 9.81 42.57 14.35
C MET A 41 9.88 42.28 12.85
N PRO A 42 10.49 43.16 12.03
CA PRO A 42 10.58 42.93 10.61
C PRO A 42 11.64 41.88 10.26
N VAL A 43 11.39 41.12 9.20
CA VAL A 43 12.38 40.25 8.55
C VAL A 43 12.87 40.86 7.24
N GLU A 44 14.17 40.82 7.00
CA GLU A 44 14.76 41.38 5.76
C GLU A 44 14.85 40.35 4.62
N SER A 45 14.67 39.06 4.95
CA SER A 45 14.71 37.95 3.99
C SER A 45 13.36 37.26 3.91
N PHE A 46 12.89 37.01 2.69
CA PHE A 46 11.68 36.23 2.46
C PHE A 46 11.88 34.83 3.02
N THR A 47 11.04 34.47 3.98
CA THR A 47 11.20 33.23 4.75
C THR A 47 9.93 32.42 4.67
N ILE A 48 10.07 31.15 4.34
CA ILE A 48 8.98 30.16 4.43
C ILE A 48 9.26 29.26 5.63
N THR A 49 8.29 29.12 6.52
CA THR A 49 8.37 28.30 7.73
C THR A 49 7.28 27.24 7.77
N ILE A 50 7.50 26.22 8.59
CA ILE A 50 6.48 25.28 9.00
C ILE A 50 6.26 25.49 10.50
N ASP A 51 5.17 26.16 10.84
CA ASP A 51 4.81 26.58 12.19
C ASP A 51 3.74 25.65 12.79
N ASP A 52 3.50 25.77 14.10
CA ASP A 52 2.40 25.07 14.81
C ASP A 52 2.29 23.56 14.53
N LEU A 53 3.44 22.88 14.42
CA LEU A 53 3.48 21.45 14.11
C LEU A 53 2.69 20.62 15.13
N HIS A 54 1.77 19.80 14.63
CA HIS A 54 1.02 18.84 15.41
C HIS A 54 0.83 17.51 14.66
N ASN A 55 0.29 16.50 15.34
CA ASN A 55 0.18 15.14 14.79
C ASN A 55 -0.62 15.03 13.47
N ASN A 56 -1.43 16.03 13.14
CA ASN A 56 -2.34 15.99 12.00
C ASN A 56 -2.04 17.09 10.97
N GLY A 57 -0.99 17.89 11.14
CA GLY A 57 -0.80 19.08 10.32
C GLY A 57 0.20 20.08 10.89
N ALA A 58 0.30 21.22 10.21
CA ALA A 58 1.09 22.37 10.59
C ALA A 58 0.57 23.59 9.81
N THR A 59 1.20 24.74 10.00
CA THR A 59 0.93 25.97 9.23
C THR A 59 2.13 26.28 8.35
N LEU A 60 1.92 26.50 7.06
CA LEU A 60 2.92 27.04 6.15
C LEU A 60 2.96 28.56 6.32
N GLY A 61 3.99 29.07 7.00
CA GLY A 61 4.18 30.50 7.23
C GLY A 61 5.01 31.13 6.11
N MET A 62 4.60 32.32 5.66
CA MET A 62 5.38 33.16 4.75
C MET A 62 5.61 34.52 5.41
N LEU A 63 6.89 34.91 5.53
CA LEU A 63 7.31 36.12 6.21
C LEU A 63 8.05 37.05 5.25
N TRP A 64 7.67 38.33 5.26
CA TRP A 64 8.37 39.40 4.54
C TRP A 64 8.18 40.73 5.25
N GLU A 65 9.27 41.44 5.57
CA GLU A 65 9.20 42.67 6.35
C GLU A 65 8.39 42.45 7.64
N ASN A 66 7.33 43.21 7.85
CA ASN A 66 6.40 43.10 8.98
C ASN A 66 5.14 42.30 8.63
N THR A 67 5.15 41.53 7.55
CA THR A 67 4.00 40.74 7.07
C THR A 67 4.21 39.25 7.34
N TYR A 68 3.22 38.62 7.94
CA TYR A 68 3.09 37.17 8.08
C TYR A 68 1.80 36.69 7.40
N VAL A 69 1.91 35.59 6.66
CA VAL A 69 0.76 34.91 6.04
C VAL A 69 0.85 33.43 6.36
N GLY A 70 -0.15 32.91 7.07
CA GLY A 70 -0.21 31.50 7.49
C GLY A 70 -1.23 30.70 6.69
N VAL A 71 -0.79 29.60 6.08
CA VAL A 71 -1.65 28.64 5.38
C VAL A 71 -1.70 27.34 6.17
N PRO A 72 -2.77 27.05 6.93
CA PRO A 72 -2.88 25.81 7.67
C PRO A 72 -3.05 24.62 6.71
N PHE A 73 -2.36 23.53 6.98
CA PHE A 73 -2.49 22.29 6.23
C PHE A 73 -2.59 21.07 7.15
N THR A 74 -3.29 20.05 6.69
CA THR A 74 -3.39 18.76 7.37
C THR A 74 -2.66 17.68 6.60
N VAL A 75 -2.08 16.73 7.33
CA VAL A 75 -1.50 15.50 6.78
C VAL A 75 -2.31 14.29 7.24
N PRO A 76 -2.51 13.25 6.41
CA PRO A 76 -3.29 12.06 6.75
C PRO A 76 -2.53 11.10 7.70
N SER A 77 -1.72 11.63 8.61
CA SER A 77 -0.87 10.87 9.54
C SER A 77 -1.69 9.88 10.37
N LYS A 78 -2.84 10.32 10.91
CA LYS A 78 -3.71 9.46 11.74
C LYS A 78 -4.21 8.22 10.99
N GLU A 79 -4.64 8.36 9.73
CA GLU A 79 -5.14 7.22 8.94
C GLU A 79 -4.02 6.23 8.64
N MET A 80 -2.84 6.72 8.26
CA MET A 80 -1.68 5.88 7.99
C MET A 80 -1.21 5.16 9.25
N THR A 81 -1.13 5.86 10.39
CA THR A 81 -0.76 5.25 11.68
C THR A 81 -1.79 4.22 12.13
N MET A 82 -3.09 4.50 12.00
CA MET A 82 -4.14 3.53 12.35
C MET A 82 -4.08 2.29 11.45
N LYS A 83 -3.91 2.44 10.13
CA LYS A 83 -3.73 1.29 9.22
C LYS A 83 -2.51 0.46 9.59
N SER A 84 -1.41 1.10 9.99
CA SER A 84 -0.21 0.41 10.46
C SER A 84 -0.46 -0.38 11.75
N ILE A 85 -1.15 0.23 12.73
CA ILE A 85 -1.52 -0.42 13.99
C ILE A 85 -2.47 -1.59 13.73
N GLU A 86 -3.52 -1.39 12.93
CA GLU A 86 -4.49 -2.42 12.56
C GLU A 86 -3.81 -3.60 11.87
N SER A 87 -2.90 -3.33 10.93
CA SER A 87 -2.13 -4.37 10.23
C SER A 87 -1.28 -5.21 11.19
N VAL A 88 -0.54 -4.56 12.12
CA VAL A 88 0.30 -5.27 13.10
C VAL A 88 -0.55 -6.07 14.09
N MET A 89 -1.65 -5.49 14.58
CA MET A 89 -2.52 -6.11 15.57
C MET A 89 -3.44 -7.21 14.99
N ALA A 90 -3.68 -7.20 13.68
CA ALA A 90 -4.42 -8.26 12.98
C ALA A 90 -3.65 -9.58 12.91
N GLY A 91 -2.35 -9.57 13.22
CA GLY A 91 -1.48 -10.74 13.15
C GLY A 91 -1.00 -11.04 11.73
N PRO A 92 -0.36 -12.20 11.51
CA PRO A 92 0.24 -12.53 10.20
C PRO A 92 -0.82 -12.60 9.09
N SER A 93 -0.49 -12.01 7.95
CA SER A 93 -1.34 -12.07 6.75
C SER A 93 -1.30 -13.48 6.12
N GLY A 94 -2.24 -13.74 5.20
CA GLY A 94 -2.21 -14.97 4.40
C GLY A 94 -0.91 -15.11 3.59
N ASN A 95 -0.31 -14.00 3.17
CA ASN A 95 0.97 -13.98 2.47
C ASN A 95 2.15 -14.33 3.40
N ASP A 96 2.12 -13.89 4.66
CA ASP A 96 3.16 -14.25 5.64
C ASP A 96 3.13 -15.75 5.94
N TYR A 97 1.94 -16.32 6.11
CA TYR A 97 1.77 -17.76 6.25
C TYR A 97 2.21 -18.52 4.99
N PHE A 98 1.87 -18.02 3.80
CA PHE A 98 2.32 -18.61 2.54
C PHE A 98 3.85 -18.57 2.39
N ALA A 99 4.49 -17.46 2.72
CA ALA A 99 5.94 -17.31 2.66
C ALA A 99 6.63 -18.29 3.62
N ALA A 100 6.13 -18.41 4.85
CA ALA A 100 6.64 -19.37 5.83
C ALA A 100 6.48 -20.82 5.36
N ALA A 101 5.30 -21.18 4.83
CA ALA A 101 5.04 -22.51 4.28
C ALA A 101 5.94 -22.84 3.08
N SER A 102 6.14 -21.86 2.18
CA SER A 102 7.01 -21.98 1.01
C SER A 102 8.44 -22.28 1.44
N TYR A 103 8.96 -21.52 2.41
CA TYR A 103 10.31 -21.71 2.93
C TYR A 103 10.50 -23.12 3.52
N TYR A 104 9.58 -23.57 4.38
CA TYR A 104 9.69 -24.90 4.98
C TYR A 104 9.59 -26.03 3.94
N TYR A 105 8.73 -25.86 2.94
CA TYR A 105 8.61 -26.83 1.85
C TYR A 105 9.89 -26.92 1.00
N GLN A 106 10.47 -25.77 0.66
CA GLN A 106 11.66 -25.65 -0.20
C GLN A 106 12.93 -26.13 0.50
N GLU A 107 13.14 -25.72 1.75
CA GLU A 107 14.33 -26.10 2.53
C GLU A 107 14.25 -27.53 3.09
N GLY A 108 13.15 -28.25 2.83
CA GLY A 108 12.96 -29.58 3.39
C GLY A 108 12.82 -29.58 4.92
N GLY A 109 12.28 -28.49 5.47
CA GLY A 109 11.95 -28.37 6.88
C GLY A 109 10.74 -29.22 7.29
N ASP A 110 10.15 -28.89 8.43
CA ASP A 110 8.99 -29.60 8.99
C ASP A 110 7.76 -29.47 8.07
N LEU A 111 7.37 -30.57 7.43
CA LEU A 111 6.24 -30.62 6.51
C LEU A 111 4.87 -30.50 7.22
N GLU A 112 4.75 -30.95 8.47
CA GLU A 112 3.52 -30.74 9.26
C GLU A 112 3.33 -29.25 9.56
N GLN A 113 4.44 -28.56 9.85
CA GLN A 113 4.42 -27.11 10.04
C GLN A 113 4.12 -26.36 8.73
N ALA A 114 4.72 -26.78 7.62
CA ALA A 114 4.42 -26.23 6.29
C ALA A 114 2.93 -26.42 5.94
N LYS A 115 2.37 -27.61 6.22
CA LYS A 115 0.95 -27.92 6.07
C LYS A 115 0.08 -26.98 6.89
N LYS A 116 0.38 -26.81 8.18
CA LYS A 116 -0.39 -25.93 9.06
C LYS A 116 -0.45 -24.49 8.54
N TRP A 117 0.67 -23.97 8.04
CA TRP A 117 0.71 -22.61 7.54
C TRP A 117 0.08 -22.45 6.15
N ILE A 118 0.28 -23.39 5.24
CA ILE A 118 -0.36 -23.29 3.92
C ILE A 118 -1.89 -23.41 4.03
N ASP A 119 -2.39 -24.26 4.93
CA ASP A 119 -3.82 -24.39 5.20
C ASP A 119 -4.40 -23.07 5.74
N LYS A 120 -3.66 -22.42 6.63
CA LYS A 120 -4.04 -21.10 7.15
C LYS A 120 -4.03 -20.05 6.03
N ALA A 121 -2.99 -20.00 5.20
CA ALA A 121 -2.88 -19.07 4.08
C ALA A 121 -4.05 -19.23 3.09
N VAL A 122 -4.34 -20.46 2.66
CA VAL A 122 -5.46 -20.77 1.75
C VAL A 122 -6.81 -20.43 2.38
N SER A 123 -6.99 -20.64 3.69
CA SER A 123 -8.23 -20.25 4.38
C SER A 123 -8.45 -18.74 4.44
N MET A 124 -7.37 -17.96 4.38
CA MET A 124 -7.42 -16.49 4.41
C MET A 124 -7.60 -15.89 3.01
N ASN A 125 -7.29 -16.64 1.95
CA ASN A 125 -7.52 -16.21 0.58
C ASN A 125 -7.81 -17.41 -0.33
N SER A 126 -9.09 -17.70 -0.56
CA SER A 126 -9.55 -18.78 -1.44
C SER A 126 -9.45 -18.45 -2.94
N GLU A 127 -9.05 -17.24 -3.31
CA GLU A 127 -8.85 -16.85 -4.72
C GLU A 127 -7.37 -16.95 -5.13
N ALA A 128 -6.48 -17.14 -4.16
CA ALA A 128 -5.06 -17.31 -4.40
C ALA A 128 -4.73 -18.73 -4.90
N PHE A 129 -4.96 -18.99 -6.19
CA PHE A 129 -4.70 -20.30 -6.81
C PHE A 129 -3.25 -20.77 -6.62
N TRP A 130 -2.28 -19.86 -6.51
CA TRP A 130 -0.87 -20.21 -6.27
C TRP A 130 -0.63 -20.76 -4.86
N MET A 131 -1.40 -20.32 -3.85
CA MET A 131 -1.33 -20.86 -2.49
C MET A 131 -1.89 -22.29 -2.46
N MET A 132 -3.01 -22.53 -3.15
CA MET A 132 -3.58 -23.88 -3.30
C MET A 132 -2.65 -24.81 -4.08
N ARG A 133 -1.91 -24.27 -5.06
CA ARG A 133 -0.91 -25.03 -5.83
C ARG A 133 0.26 -25.45 -4.96
N LEU A 134 0.67 -24.63 -3.99
CA LEU A 134 1.70 -25.02 -3.02
C LEU A 134 1.13 -26.01 -2.00
N GLN A 135 -0.13 -25.82 -1.56
CA GLN A 135 -0.83 -26.75 -0.68
C GLN A 135 -0.83 -28.17 -1.27
N SER A 136 -1.14 -28.30 -2.56
CA SER A 136 -1.14 -29.61 -3.23
C SER A 136 0.24 -30.27 -3.23
N LEU A 137 1.31 -29.49 -3.41
CA LEU A 137 2.68 -30.03 -3.37
C LEU A 137 3.09 -30.49 -1.99
N ILE A 138 2.79 -29.69 -0.97
CA ILE A 138 3.10 -30.03 0.42
C ILE A 138 2.40 -31.36 0.77
N TYR A 139 1.11 -31.48 0.45
CA TYR A 139 0.33 -32.68 0.72
C TYR A 139 0.88 -33.89 -0.05
N ALA A 140 1.23 -33.72 -1.33
CA ALA A 140 1.83 -34.77 -2.14
C ALA A 140 3.17 -35.25 -1.55
N LYS A 141 4.03 -34.32 -1.11
CA LYS A 141 5.33 -34.62 -0.47
C LYS A 141 5.16 -35.33 0.87
N MET A 142 4.07 -35.06 1.58
CA MET A 142 3.68 -35.78 2.81
C MET A 142 3.03 -37.15 2.55
N GLY A 143 2.78 -37.51 1.29
CA GLY A 143 2.09 -38.76 0.92
C GLY A 143 0.56 -38.68 1.00
N ASP A 144 -0.02 -37.52 1.34
CA ASP A 144 -1.47 -37.29 1.28
C ASP A 144 -1.91 -36.99 -0.16
N LYS A 145 -1.95 -38.06 -0.95
CA LYS A 145 -2.35 -38.00 -2.36
C LYS A 145 -3.78 -37.52 -2.55
N LYS A 146 -4.70 -37.86 -1.64
CA LYS A 146 -6.11 -37.46 -1.75
C LYS A 146 -6.25 -35.95 -1.56
N GLY A 147 -5.68 -35.41 -0.49
CA GLY A 147 -5.69 -33.97 -0.25
C GLY A 147 -4.97 -33.21 -1.36
N ALA A 148 -3.84 -33.73 -1.86
CA ALA A 148 -3.08 -33.09 -2.94
C ALA A 148 -3.93 -32.90 -4.20
N ILE A 149 -4.69 -33.92 -4.59
CA ILE A 149 -5.61 -33.88 -5.73
C ILE A 149 -6.73 -32.85 -5.49
N GLU A 150 -7.31 -32.81 -4.29
CA GLU A 150 -8.37 -31.85 -3.98
C GLU A 150 -7.87 -30.40 -4.05
N ALA A 151 -6.70 -30.11 -3.46
CA ALA A 151 -6.09 -28.78 -3.51
C ALA A 151 -5.72 -28.37 -4.95
N ALA A 152 -5.16 -29.28 -5.74
CA ALA A 152 -4.82 -29.02 -7.15
C ALA A 152 -6.07 -28.78 -8.02
N LYS A 153 -7.19 -29.50 -7.79
CA LYS A 153 -8.46 -29.25 -8.49
C LYS A 153 -9.03 -27.87 -8.16
N LYS A 154 -8.96 -27.44 -6.90
CA LYS A 154 -9.38 -26.09 -6.49
C LYS A 154 -8.50 -25.02 -7.15
N SER A 155 -7.17 -25.20 -7.10
CA SER A 155 -6.22 -24.31 -7.76
C SER A 155 -6.49 -24.20 -9.27
N LEU A 156 -6.74 -25.33 -9.95
CA LEU A 156 -7.07 -25.38 -11.37
C LEU A 156 -8.33 -24.57 -11.71
N ALA A 157 -9.40 -24.74 -10.93
CA ALA A 157 -10.66 -24.03 -11.17
C ALA A 157 -10.48 -22.50 -11.06
N VAL A 158 -9.78 -22.05 -10.02
CA VAL A 158 -9.53 -20.63 -9.78
C VAL A 158 -8.55 -20.06 -10.84
N ALA A 159 -7.51 -20.81 -11.21
CA ALA A 159 -6.59 -20.42 -12.27
C ALA A 159 -7.27 -20.31 -13.66
N LYS A 160 -8.22 -21.19 -13.97
CA LYS A 160 -9.06 -21.10 -15.19
C LYS A 160 -9.94 -19.85 -15.17
N ALA A 161 -10.59 -19.56 -14.05
CA ALA A 161 -11.39 -18.35 -13.90
C ALA A 161 -10.55 -17.06 -14.05
N ALA A 162 -9.30 -17.10 -13.57
CA ALA A 162 -8.34 -16.01 -13.69
C ALA A 162 -7.61 -15.95 -15.05
N ASN A 163 -7.93 -16.84 -16.01
CA ASN A 163 -7.25 -16.97 -17.31
C ASN A 163 -5.71 -17.11 -17.22
N ASN A 164 -5.21 -17.77 -16.16
CA ASN A 164 -3.77 -17.98 -15.96
C ASN A 164 -3.32 -19.35 -16.51
N ALA A 165 -2.82 -19.36 -17.75
CA ALA A 165 -2.45 -20.59 -18.45
C ALA A 165 -1.32 -21.39 -17.79
N ASP A 166 -0.36 -20.72 -17.14
CA ASP A 166 0.79 -21.38 -16.50
C ASP A 166 0.35 -22.24 -15.33
N TYR A 167 -0.48 -21.69 -14.44
CA TYR A 167 -0.99 -22.44 -13.30
C TYR A 167 -2.02 -23.49 -13.71
N VAL A 168 -2.76 -23.27 -14.80
CA VAL A 168 -3.60 -24.32 -15.39
C VAL A 168 -2.73 -25.52 -15.77
N LYS A 169 -1.67 -25.30 -16.54
CA LYS A 169 -0.74 -26.36 -16.96
C LYS A 169 -0.10 -27.07 -15.76
N LEU A 170 0.45 -26.31 -14.81
CA LEU A 170 1.11 -26.87 -13.61
C LEU A 170 0.17 -27.75 -12.77
N ASN A 171 -1.11 -27.41 -12.68
CA ASN A 171 -2.10 -28.21 -11.97
C ASN A 171 -2.52 -29.44 -12.77
N GLU A 172 -2.76 -29.31 -14.07
CA GLU A 172 -3.12 -30.44 -14.93
C GLU A 172 -2.01 -31.49 -14.99
N ASP A 173 -0.74 -31.07 -15.07
CA ASP A 173 0.41 -31.97 -15.06
C ASP A 173 0.49 -32.75 -13.75
N SER A 174 0.30 -32.08 -12.61
CA SER A 174 0.30 -32.74 -11.29
C SER A 174 -0.88 -33.72 -11.15
N LEU A 175 -2.07 -33.32 -11.62
CA LEU A 175 -3.25 -34.18 -11.58
C LEU A 175 -3.10 -35.43 -12.46
N LYS A 176 -2.49 -35.31 -13.64
CA LYS A 176 -2.16 -36.45 -14.51
C LYS A 176 -1.14 -37.38 -13.84
N GLU A 177 -0.07 -36.82 -13.28
CA GLU A 177 0.94 -37.58 -12.55
C GLU A 177 0.31 -38.39 -11.40
N TRP A 178 -0.67 -37.80 -10.71
CA TRP A 178 -1.38 -38.45 -9.63
C TRP A 178 -2.55 -39.35 -10.08
N GLY A 179 -2.81 -39.47 -11.38
CA GLY A 179 -3.88 -40.33 -11.93
C GLY A 179 -5.29 -39.82 -11.63
N ALA A 180 -5.45 -38.50 -11.52
CA ALA A 180 -6.71 -37.83 -11.17
C ALA A 180 -7.31 -37.02 -12.33
N MET A 181 -6.78 -37.21 -13.54
CA MET A 181 -7.17 -36.60 -14.79
C MET A 181 -7.08 -37.62 -15.93
#